data_AF-A0A6G4ZT61-F1
#
_entry.id   AF-A0A6G4ZT61-F1
#
_cell.length_a   1.000
_cell.length_b   1.000
_cell.length_c   1.000
_cell.angle_alpha   90.00
_cell.angle_beta   90.00
_cell.angle_gamma   90.00
#
_symmetry.space_group_name_H-M   'P 1'
#
loop_
_entity.id
_entity.type
_entity.pdbx_description
1 polymer ?
#
loop_
_entity_poly.entity_id
_entity_poly.type
_entity_poly.pdbx_seq_one_letter_code
_entity_poly.pdbx_strand_id
1 'polypeptide(L)'
;MKKKSKLLFILSFFAFFIFFTKSEAISMQIEIPEPDATVHEIMDDTIATLTKKYNLHPCGIGMNGKFEYLEISFQIRKNLNRDEIRAILMDCGKEFLENINSCKMIRPFLKDYPFSSKNIGIVLFIRNETNNDIFHPEICCASIRRSVVSFHTKSEENQFRYKETYEESYEEALALLEKTKDPAEIAKTKNPE
;
A
#
# COMPACT_ATOMS: atom_id res chain seq x y z
N MET A 1 3.79 76.61 -32.19
CA MET A 1 2.67 76.31 -31.25
C MET A 1 1.60 75.56 -32.03
N LYS A 2 0.93 74.49 -31.60
CA LYS A 2 1.02 73.56 -30.47
C LYS A 2 0.15 72.36 -30.89
N LYS A 3 0.65 71.14 -30.64
CA LYS A 3 -0.09 69.92 -30.25
C LYS A 3 -1.39 69.59 -31.00
N LYS A 4 -1.32 68.80 -32.09
CA LYS A 4 -2.45 67.97 -32.56
C LYS A 4 -2.04 66.59 -33.08
N SER A 5 -0.98 65.96 -32.52
CA SER A 5 -0.52 64.65 -33.00
C SER A 5 -0.49 63.52 -31.96
N LYS A 6 -1.09 63.70 -30.78
CA LYS A 6 -1.03 62.67 -29.71
C LYS A 6 -2.38 62.12 -29.22
N LEU A 7 -3.52 62.55 -29.79
CA LEU A 7 -4.83 62.12 -29.31
C LEU A 7 -5.49 61.02 -30.15
N LEU A 8 -5.04 60.77 -31.38
CA LEU A 8 -5.64 59.73 -32.23
C LEU A 8 -4.95 58.35 -32.15
N PHE A 9 -3.80 58.25 -31.49
CA PHE A 9 -3.08 56.97 -31.33
C PHE A 9 -3.47 56.19 -30.06
N ILE A 10 -4.18 56.83 -29.12
CA ILE A 10 -4.56 56.20 -27.84
C ILE A 10 -5.87 55.41 -27.95
N LEU A 11 -6.72 55.68 -28.95
CA LEU A 11 -7.97 54.95 -29.17
C LEU A 11 -7.80 53.64 -29.96
N SER A 12 -6.64 53.40 -30.58
CA SER A 12 -6.38 52.15 -31.32
C SER A 12 -5.74 51.05 -30.47
N PHE A 13 -5.22 51.36 -29.28
CA PHE A 13 -4.57 50.36 -28.42
C PHE A 13 -5.54 49.66 -27.46
N PHE A 14 -6.72 50.22 -27.19
CA PHE A 14 -7.71 49.62 -26.28
C PHE A 14 -8.69 48.66 -26.98
N ALA A 15 -8.82 48.72 -28.31
CA ALA A 15 -9.70 47.81 -29.05
C ALA A 15 -9.06 46.44 -29.35
N PHE A 16 -7.75 46.29 -29.17
CA PHE A 16 -7.04 45.01 -29.41
C PHE A 16 -6.91 44.15 -28.16
N PHE A 17 -7.21 44.68 -26.96
CA PHE A 17 -7.10 43.94 -25.70
C PHE A 17 -8.42 43.27 -25.26
N ILE A 18 -9.54 43.56 -25.92
CA ILE A 18 -10.85 42.97 -25.60
C ILE A 18 -11.10 41.67 -26.41
N PHE A 19 -10.17 41.27 -27.29
CA PHE A 19 -10.25 39.98 -28.00
C PHE A 19 -9.43 38.84 -27.36
N PHE A 20 -8.64 39.11 -26.33
CA PHE A 20 -7.91 38.07 -25.56
C PHE A 20 -8.55 37.72 -24.22
N THR A 21 -9.83 38.05 -24.01
CA THR A 21 -10.61 37.59 -22.84
C THR A 21 -11.78 36.68 -23.21
N LYS A 22 -11.73 36.02 -24.37
CA LYS A 22 -12.28 34.66 -24.43
C LYS A 22 -11.32 33.77 -23.64
N SER A 23 -11.39 33.92 -22.31
CA SER A 23 -11.18 32.80 -21.42
C SER A 23 -12.29 31.81 -21.79
N GLU A 24 -12.08 31.05 -22.85
CA GLU A 24 -12.52 29.67 -22.83
C GLU A 24 -11.84 29.11 -21.59
N ALA A 25 -12.58 29.14 -20.48
CA ALA A 25 -12.41 28.15 -19.47
C ALA A 25 -12.56 26.85 -20.24
N ILE A 26 -11.43 26.32 -20.70
CA ILE A 26 -11.29 24.93 -21.05
C ILE A 26 -11.66 24.28 -19.73
N SER A 27 -12.94 23.94 -19.58
CA SER A 27 -13.30 22.82 -18.74
C SER A 27 -12.55 21.68 -19.38
N MET A 28 -11.29 21.48 -18.97
CA MET A 28 -10.66 20.19 -19.07
C MET A 28 -11.65 19.33 -18.31
N GLN A 29 -12.55 18.69 -19.05
CA GLN A 29 -13.23 17.51 -18.60
C GLN A 29 -12.07 16.55 -18.38
N ILE A 30 -11.50 16.61 -17.18
CA ILE A 30 -10.54 15.63 -16.71
C ILE A 30 -11.36 14.36 -16.76
N GLU A 31 -11.14 13.57 -17.80
CA GLU A 31 -11.69 12.24 -17.92
C GLU A 31 -11.22 11.52 -16.65
N ILE A 32 -12.14 11.32 -15.72
CA ILE A 32 -11.84 10.62 -14.48
C ILE A 32 -11.56 9.19 -14.92
N PRO A 33 -10.32 8.67 -14.75
CA PRO A 33 -10.02 7.31 -15.15
C PRO A 33 -10.95 6.36 -14.43
N GLU A 34 -11.30 5.25 -15.09
CA GLU A 34 -12.15 4.22 -14.50
C GLU A 34 -11.60 3.83 -13.11
N PRO A 35 -12.42 3.89 -12.06
CA PRO A 35 -11.94 3.72 -10.67
C PRO A 35 -11.21 2.39 -10.46
N ASP A 36 -11.70 1.33 -11.11
CA ASP A 36 -11.09 0.00 -11.06
C ASP A 36 -9.67 0.02 -11.65
N ALA A 37 -9.48 0.69 -12.80
CA ALA A 37 -8.16 0.79 -13.44
C ALA A 37 -7.18 1.57 -12.57
N THR A 38 -7.63 2.66 -11.97
CA THR A 38 -6.79 3.48 -11.08
C THR A 38 -6.38 2.70 -9.82
N VAL A 39 -7.30 1.92 -9.24
CA VAL A 39 -6.98 1.07 -8.08
C VAL A 39 -6.01 -0.05 -8.45
N HIS A 40 -6.19 -0.69 -9.61
CA HIS A 40 -5.25 -1.69 -10.11
C HIS A 40 -3.85 -1.11 -10.31
N GLU A 41 -3.73 0.08 -10.89
CA GLU A 41 -2.44 0.77 -11.06
C GLU A 41 -1.74 1.01 -9.72
N ILE A 42 -2.46 1.50 -8.70
CA ILE A 42 -1.92 1.69 -7.35
C ILE A 42 -1.46 0.37 -6.73
N MET A 43 -2.23 -0.70 -6.91
CA MET A 43 -1.88 -2.03 -6.41
C MET A 43 -0.63 -2.56 -7.12
N ASP A 44 -0.53 -2.40 -8.44
CA ASP A 44 0.61 -2.83 -9.24
C ASP A 44 1.89 -2.07 -8.86
N ASP A 45 1.80 -0.75 -8.67
CA ASP A 45 2.92 0.09 -8.20
C ASP A 45 3.39 -0.32 -6.80
N THR A 46 2.43 -0.58 -5.90
CA THR A 46 2.73 -1.09 -4.56
C THR A 46 3.41 -2.45 -4.63
N ILE A 47 2.88 -3.38 -5.45
CA ILE A 47 3.42 -4.72 -5.65
C ILE A 47 4.85 -4.64 -6.20
N ALA A 48 5.10 -3.80 -7.21
CA ALA A 48 6.43 -3.61 -7.80
C ALA A 48 7.44 -3.09 -6.76
N THR A 49 7.03 -2.11 -5.96
CA THR A 49 7.85 -1.53 -4.89
C THR A 49 8.22 -2.58 -3.84
N LEU A 50 7.24 -3.32 -3.33
CA LEU A 50 7.45 -4.34 -2.30
C LEU A 50 8.24 -5.55 -2.82
N THR A 51 7.98 -5.97 -4.06
CA THR A 51 8.75 -7.01 -4.78
C THR A 51 10.22 -6.67 -4.80
N LYS A 52 10.57 -5.44 -5.21
CA LYS A 52 11.96 -4.99 -5.27
C LYS A 52 12.59 -4.86 -3.88
N LYS A 53 11.86 -4.34 -2.89
CA LYS A 53 12.37 -4.08 -1.54
C LYS A 53 12.70 -5.37 -0.78
N TYR A 54 11.87 -6.40 -0.94
CA TYR A 54 11.92 -7.61 -0.10
C TYR A 54 12.17 -8.90 -0.89
N ASN A 55 12.40 -8.82 -2.20
CA ASN A 55 12.51 -9.98 -3.09
C ASN A 55 11.27 -10.89 -3.01
N LEU A 56 10.09 -10.27 -2.94
CA LEU A 56 8.80 -10.96 -2.90
C LEU A 56 8.35 -11.35 -4.30
N HIS A 57 7.61 -12.45 -4.41
CA HIS A 57 7.04 -12.91 -5.67
C HIS A 57 5.52 -12.73 -5.61
N PRO A 58 4.92 -11.81 -6.39
CA PRO A 58 3.48 -11.60 -6.36
C PRO A 58 2.74 -12.86 -6.82
N CYS A 59 1.67 -13.21 -6.12
CA CYS A 59 0.88 -14.42 -6.42
C CYS A 59 -0.63 -14.23 -6.29
N GLY A 60 -1.11 -13.02 -6.00
CA GLY A 60 -2.54 -12.74 -5.97
C GLY A 60 -2.88 -11.29 -5.64
N ILE A 61 -4.05 -10.88 -6.11
CA ILE A 61 -4.72 -9.64 -5.74
C ILE A 61 -6.17 -9.97 -5.39
N GLY A 62 -6.75 -9.22 -4.46
CA GLY A 62 -8.13 -9.39 -4.04
C GLY A 62 -8.80 -8.04 -3.82
N MET A 63 -10.09 -7.96 -4.14
CA MET A 63 -10.91 -6.79 -3.87
C MET A 63 -12.28 -7.26 -3.39
N ASN A 64 -12.79 -6.64 -2.33
CA ASN A 64 -14.12 -6.91 -1.81
C ASN A 64 -14.91 -5.60 -1.63
N GLY A 65 -16.21 -5.67 -1.93
CA GLY A 65 -17.19 -4.60 -1.76
C GLY A 65 -16.75 -3.27 -2.35
N LYS A 66 -16.82 -3.08 -3.68
CA LYS A 66 -16.53 -1.82 -4.41
C LYS A 66 -15.61 -0.84 -3.63
N PHE A 67 -14.33 -1.21 -3.49
CA PHE A 67 -13.28 -0.47 -2.76
C PHE A 67 -13.50 -0.29 -1.25
N GLU A 68 -14.01 -1.32 -0.58
CA GLU A 68 -14.05 -1.43 0.88
C GLU A 68 -12.80 -2.11 1.43
N TYR A 69 -12.30 -3.09 0.69
CA TYR A 69 -11.16 -3.91 1.10
C TYR A 69 -10.32 -4.32 -0.11
N LEU A 70 -9.00 -4.12 -0.01
CA LEU A 70 -8.01 -4.46 -1.04
C LEU A 70 -6.95 -5.38 -0.46
N GLU A 71 -6.60 -6.45 -1.16
CA GLU A 71 -5.62 -7.45 -0.71
C GLU A 71 -4.55 -7.69 -1.77
N ILE A 72 -3.30 -7.80 -1.33
CA ILE A 72 -2.16 -8.22 -2.15
C ILE A 72 -1.49 -9.44 -1.51
N SER A 73 -1.08 -10.40 -2.32
CA SER A 73 -0.51 -11.66 -1.86
C SER A 73 0.85 -11.91 -2.50
N PHE A 74 1.78 -12.39 -1.68
CA PHE A 74 3.16 -12.66 -2.08
C PHE A 74 3.61 -14.03 -1.60
N GLN A 75 4.61 -14.56 -2.31
CA GLN A 75 5.45 -15.64 -1.84
C GLN A 75 6.87 -15.12 -1.56
N ILE A 76 7.51 -15.62 -0.50
CA ILE A 76 8.94 -15.44 -0.25
C ILE A 76 9.65 -16.79 -0.07
N ARG A 77 10.86 -16.90 -0.61
CA ARG A 77 11.71 -18.10 -0.53
C ARG A 77 12.88 -17.84 0.41
N LYS A 78 12.61 -17.88 1.71
CA LYS A 78 13.60 -17.58 2.75
C LYS A 78 13.10 -18.15 4.07
N ASN A 79 14.01 -18.73 4.85
CA ASN A 79 13.72 -19.08 6.23
C ASN A 79 13.63 -17.80 7.06
N LEU A 80 12.47 -17.54 7.66
CA LEU A 80 12.21 -16.35 8.45
C LEU A 80 11.65 -16.75 9.82
N ASN A 81 12.11 -16.07 10.86
CA ASN A 81 11.46 -16.15 12.16
C ASN A 81 10.24 -15.19 12.22
N ARG A 82 9.42 -15.33 13.27
CA ARG A 82 8.18 -14.55 13.44
C ARG A 82 8.41 -13.04 13.45
N ASP A 83 9.52 -12.56 14.01
CA ASP A 83 9.80 -11.12 14.12
C ASP A 83 10.22 -10.53 12.79
N GLU A 84 10.99 -11.26 11.98
CA GLU A 84 11.31 -10.89 10.60
C GLU A 84 10.04 -10.83 9.73
N ILE A 85 9.16 -11.83 9.87
CA ILE A 85 7.87 -11.87 9.16
C ILE A 85 7.01 -10.67 9.55
N ARG A 86 6.91 -10.38 10.85
CA ARG A 86 6.18 -9.22 11.37
C ARG A 86 6.71 -7.92 10.78
N ALA A 87 8.02 -7.73 10.76
CA ALA A 87 8.66 -6.55 10.21
C ALA A 87 8.28 -6.36 8.73
N ILE A 88 8.36 -7.42 7.92
CA ILE A 88 7.98 -7.39 6.50
C ILE A 88 6.50 -7.02 6.36
N LEU A 89 5.61 -7.71 7.08
CA LEU A 89 4.17 -7.44 6.99
C LEU A 89 3.82 -6.00 7.37
N MET A 90 4.36 -5.47 8.47
CA MET A 90 4.07 -4.11 8.92
C MET A 90 4.54 -3.07 7.91
N ASP A 91 5.75 -3.25 7.37
CA ASP A 91 6.27 -2.35 6.33
C ASP A 91 5.45 -2.43 5.05
N CYS A 92 5.05 -3.63 4.61
CA CYS A 92 4.16 -3.79 3.46
C CYS A 92 2.80 -3.11 3.71
N GLY A 93 2.25 -3.24 4.93
CA GLY A 93 0.99 -2.62 5.33
C GLY A 93 1.06 -1.11 5.28
N LYS A 94 2.15 -0.54 5.80
CA LYS A 94 2.42 0.89 5.77
C LYS A 94 2.50 1.42 4.34
N GLU A 95 3.35 0.81 3.51
CA GLU A 95 3.53 1.21 2.11
C GLU A 95 2.21 1.16 1.33
N PHE A 96 1.44 0.10 1.50
CA PHE A 96 0.17 -0.08 0.80
C PHE A 96 -0.87 0.98 1.20
N LEU A 97 -0.97 1.28 2.50
CA LEU A 97 -1.84 2.35 3.00
C LEU A 97 -1.38 3.73 2.53
N GLU A 98 -0.07 3.99 2.48
CA GLU A 98 0.49 5.25 1.99
C GLU A 98 0.17 5.47 0.51
N ASN A 99 0.33 4.45 -0.32
CA ASN A 99 0.04 4.53 -1.76
C ASN A 99 -1.46 4.75 -2.04
N ILE A 100 -2.36 4.03 -1.33
CA ILE A 100 -3.80 4.23 -1.47
C ILE A 100 -4.20 5.64 -1.01
N ASN A 101 -3.79 6.04 0.20
CA ASN A 101 -4.27 7.30 0.80
C ASN A 101 -3.69 8.55 0.12
N SER A 102 -2.50 8.44 -0.48
CA SER A 102 -1.88 9.54 -1.23
C SER A 102 -2.55 9.78 -2.60
N CYS A 103 -3.17 8.76 -3.20
CA CYS A 103 -3.87 8.92 -4.47
C CYS A 103 -5.20 9.67 -4.30
N LYS A 104 -5.25 10.91 -4.82
CA LYS A 104 -6.46 11.76 -4.76
C LYS A 104 -7.58 11.26 -5.68
N MET A 105 -7.23 10.58 -6.78
CA MET A 105 -8.18 10.17 -7.82
C MET A 105 -9.17 9.12 -7.32
N ILE A 106 -8.73 8.20 -6.46
CA ILE A 106 -9.58 7.10 -5.97
C ILE A 106 -10.46 7.49 -4.78
N ARG A 107 -10.18 8.60 -4.08
CA ARG A 107 -10.86 8.99 -2.84
C ARG A 107 -12.39 9.04 -2.92
N PRO A 108 -13.02 9.55 -4.00
CA PRO A 108 -14.47 9.57 -4.12
C PRO A 108 -15.11 8.17 -4.18
N PHE A 109 -14.32 7.13 -4.47
CA PHE A 109 -14.79 5.76 -4.66
C PHE A 109 -14.51 4.87 -3.45
N LEU A 110 -13.63 5.31 -2.53
CA LEU A 110 -13.32 4.57 -1.31
C LEU A 110 -14.49 4.62 -0.33
N LYS A 111 -14.89 3.46 0.20
CA LYS A 111 -15.97 3.38 1.19
C LYS A 111 -15.63 4.13 2.48
N ASP A 112 -14.39 3.97 2.93
CA ASP A 112 -13.81 4.66 4.08
C ASP A 112 -12.63 5.52 3.61
N TYR A 113 -12.44 6.71 4.18
CA TYR A 113 -11.23 7.50 3.94
C TYR A 113 -10.83 8.27 5.21
N PRO A 114 -9.54 8.23 5.63
CA PRO A 114 -8.46 7.44 5.04
C PRO A 114 -8.68 5.93 5.21
N PHE A 115 -8.17 5.13 4.28
CA PHE A 115 -8.01 3.70 4.47
C PHE A 115 -7.11 3.43 5.67
N SER A 116 -7.46 2.40 6.44
CA SER A 116 -6.71 1.93 7.60
C SER A 116 -6.39 0.44 7.47
N SER A 117 -5.71 -0.14 8.46
CA SER A 117 -5.45 -1.60 8.52
C SER A 117 -6.73 -2.46 8.44
N LYS A 118 -7.91 -1.87 8.68
CA LYS A 118 -9.23 -2.54 8.52
C LYS A 118 -9.61 -2.77 7.05
N ASN A 119 -9.06 -1.97 6.14
CA ASN A 119 -9.42 -1.90 4.73
C ASN A 119 -8.40 -2.62 3.82
N ILE A 120 -7.34 -3.20 4.39
CA ILE A 120 -6.31 -3.88 3.61
C ILE A 120 -6.06 -5.32 4.05
N GLY A 121 -5.60 -6.10 3.08
CA GLY A 121 -5.09 -7.45 3.24
C GLY A 121 -3.68 -7.58 2.69
N ILE A 122 -2.80 -8.26 3.42
CA ILE A 122 -1.49 -8.66 2.93
C ILE A 122 -1.28 -10.11 3.32
N VAL A 123 -1.00 -10.97 2.36
CA VAL A 123 -0.72 -12.38 2.61
C VAL A 123 0.69 -12.70 2.19
N LEU A 124 1.44 -13.35 3.07
CA LEU A 124 2.80 -13.79 2.82
C LEU A 124 2.86 -15.31 2.97
N PHE A 125 2.99 -16.01 1.85
CA PHE A 125 3.30 -17.44 1.80
C PHE A 125 4.81 -17.63 1.87
N ILE A 126 5.27 -18.45 2.80
CA ILE A 126 6.68 -18.63 3.07
C ILE A 126 7.07 -20.03 2.63
N ARG A 127 8.11 -20.10 1.80
CA ARG A 127 8.74 -21.33 1.32
C ARG A 127 10.19 -21.34 1.79
N ASN A 128 10.78 -22.51 1.90
CA ASN A 128 12.22 -22.60 2.13
C ASN A 128 13.00 -22.12 0.88
N GLU A 129 14.32 -22.06 0.99
CA GLU A 129 15.21 -21.60 -0.09
C GLU A 129 15.12 -22.45 -1.36
N THR A 130 14.79 -23.74 -1.23
CA THR A 130 14.57 -24.66 -2.35
C THR A 130 13.13 -24.65 -2.88
N ASN A 131 12.31 -23.67 -2.48
CA ASN A 131 10.90 -23.51 -2.88
C ASN A 131 9.97 -24.65 -2.44
N ASN A 132 10.34 -25.43 -1.42
CA ASN A 132 9.48 -26.45 -0.84
C ASN A 132 8.57 -25.87 0.24
N ASP A 133 7.50 -26.61 0.55
CA ASP A 133 6.68 -26.34 1.74
C ASP A 133 7.52 -26.40 3.02
N ILE A 134 7.12 -25.58 3.98
CA ILE A 134 7.64 -25.61 5.35
C ILE A 134 6.50 -25.99 6.29
N PHE A 135 6.85 -26.77 7.29
CA PHE A 135 5.91 -27.36 8.23
C PHE A 135 6.21 -26.85 9.64
N HIS A 136 5.35 -27.17 10.59
CA HIS A 136 5.56 -26.86 11.99
C HIS A 136 6.90 -27.47 12.47
N PRO A 137 7.72 -26.72 13.24
CA PRO A 137 7.37 -25.48 13.95
C PRO A 137 7.50 -24.18 13.13
N GLU A 138 7.95 -24.21 11.89
CA GLU A 138 8.12 -23.02 11.05
C GLU A 138 6.78 -22.44 10.55
N ILE A 139 6.74 -21.10 10.44
CA ILE A 139 5.58 -20.36 9.93
C ILE A 139 5.55 -20.46 8.41
N CYS A 140 4.51 -21.10 7.87
CA CYS A 140 4.32 -21.29 6.42
C CYS A 140 3.49 -20.19 5.75
N CYS A 141 2.72 -19.44 6.54
CA CYS A 141 1.82 -18.41 6.04
C CYS A 141 1.63 -17.37 7.14
N ALA A 142 1.68 -16.10 6.78
CA ALA A 142 1.32 -15.01 7.66
C ALA A 142 0.50 -13.97 6.91
N SER A 143 -0.36 -13.24 7.61
CA SER A 143 -1.16 -12.22 6.95
C SER A 143 -1.51 -11.04 7.85
N ILE A 144 -1.77 -9.89 7.24
CA ILE A 144 -2.58 -8.83 7.80
C ILE A 144 -3.95 -8.95 7.16
N ARG A 145 -5.02 -9.06 7.94
CA ARG A 145 -6.40 -8.96 7.45
C ARG A 145 -7.25 -8.25 8.47
N ARG A 146 -7.91 -7.16 8.07
CA ARG A 146 -8.85 -6.41 8.93
C ARG A 146 -8.27 -6.08 10.31
N SER A 147 -7.07 -5.50 10.31
CA SER A 147 -6.30 -5.15 11.53
C SER A 147 -5.83 -6.33 12.40
N VAL A 148 -5.94 -7.58 11.93
CA VAL A 148 -5.38 -8.75 12.62
C VAL A 148 -4.16 -9.23 11.87
N VAL A 149 -3.07 -9.46 12.61
CA VAL A 149 -1.86 -10.11 12.11
C VAL A 149 -1.90 -11.57 12.54
N SER A 150 -1.89 -12.48 11.58
CA SER A 150 -1.94 -13.92 11.84
C SER A 150 -0.68 -14.62 11.34
N PHE A 151 -0.23 -15.63 12.07
CA PHE A 151 0.87 -16.51 11.71
C PHE A 151 0.40 -17.95 11.81
N HIS A 152 0.69 -18.76 10.78
CA HIS A 152 0.18 -20.11 10.68
C HIS A 152 1.30 -21.10 10.39
N THR A 153 1.25 -22.24 11.09
CA THR A 153 2.07 -23.42 10.79
C THR A 153 1.17 -24.51 10.19
N LYS A 154 1.77 -25.47 9.48
CA LYS A 154 1.06 -26.63 8.92
C LYS A 154 1.70 -27.93 9.39
N SER A 155 0.90 -28.99 9.51
CA SER A 155 1.43 -30.34 9.72
C SER A 155 1.81 -30.94 8.37
N GLU A 156 2.92 -31.69 8.33
CA GLU A 156 3.27 -32.49 7.16
C GLU A 156 2.21 -33.55 6.86
N GLU A 157 1.63 -34.14 7.91
CA GLU A 157 0.59 -35.18 7.84
C GLU A 157 -0.76 -34.65 7.34
N ASN A 158 -1.05 -33.36 7.55
CA ASN A 158 -2.33 -32.75 7.18
C ASN A 158 -2.13 -31.32 6.66
N GLN A 159 -1.80 -31.23 5.38
CA GLN A 159 -1.44 -29.98 4.71
C GLN A 159 -2.65 -29.10 4.34
N PHE A 160 -3.87 -29.64 4.47
CA PHE A 160 -5.12 -28.95 4.16
C PHE A 160 -5.62 -28.05 5.29
N ARG A 161 -5.00 -28.10 6.48
CA ARG A 161 -5.37 -27.29 7.64
C ARG A 161 -4.13 -26.71 8.31
N TYR A 162 -4.30 -25.56 8.94
CA TYR A 162 -3.27 -25.03 9.84
C TYR A 162 -3.20 -25.90 11.10
N LYS A 163 -1.97 -26.18 11.55
CA LYS A 163 -1.72 -26.90 12.80
C LYS A 163 -1.83 -25.94 13.97
N GLU A 164 -1.15 -24.80 13.89
CA GLU A 164 -1.21 -23.74 14.89
C GLU A 164 -1.44 -22.39 14.20
N THR A 165 -2.14 -21.52 14.92
CA THR A 165 -2.38 -20.13 14.54
C THR A 165 -2.03 -19.25 15.74
N TYR A 166 -1.24 -18.22 15.48
CA TYR A 166 -0.96 -17.14 16.42
C TYR A 166 -1.51 -15.85 15.86
N GLU A 167 -2.16 -15.06 16.70
CA GLU A 167 -2.76 -13.79 16.30
C GLU A 167 -2.35 -12.68 17.26
N GLU A 168 -2.21 -11.50 16.70
CA GLU A 168 -1.99 -10.23 17.40
C GLU A 168 -2.71 -9.13 16.61
N SER A 169 -3.06 -8.04 17.27
CA SER A 169 -3.57 -6.86 16.58
C SER A 169 -2.46 -6.17 15.77
N TYR A 170 -2.85 -5.43 14.74
CA TYR A 170 -1.93 -4.60 13.95
C TYR A 170 -1.17 -3.60 14.85
N GLU A 171 -1.86 -3.04 15.84
CA GLU A 171 -1.27 -2.10 16.80
C GLU A 171 -0.26 -2.79 17.75
N GLU A 172 -0.57 -4.01 18.24
CA GLU A 172 0.39 -4.80 19.03
C GLU A 172 1.62 -5.18 18.20
N ALA A 173 1.44 -5.57 16.95
CA ALA A 173 2.53 -5.88 16.04
C ALA A 173 3.48 -4.68 15.86
N LEU A 174 2.94 -3.48 15.66
CA LEU A 174 3.74 -2.25 15.60
C LEU A 174 4.49 -2.00 16.91
N ALA A 175 3.82 -2.14 18.07
CA ALA A 175 4.45 -1.93 19.37
C ALA A 175 5.60 -2.92 19.64
N LEU A 176 5.47 -4.17 19.19
CA LEU A 176 6.53 -5.18 19.30
C LEU A 176 7.75 -4.84 18.42
N LEU A 177 7.54 -4.23 17.24
CA LEU A 177 8.65 -3.76 16.39
C LEU A 177 9.40 -2.55 16.98
N GLU A 178 8.73 -1.73 17.78
CA GLU A 178 9.38 -0.63 18.49
C GLU A 178 10.24 -1.14 19.65
N LYS A 179 9.73 -2.10 20.44
CA LYS A 179 10.47 -2.73 21.53
C LYS A 179 11.71 -3.49 21.05
N THR A 180 11.61 -4.21 19.93
CA THR A 180 12.75 -4.94 19.35
C THR A 180 13.84 -4.04 18.79
N LYS A 181 13.57 -2.74 18.56
CA LYS A 181 14.58 -1.74 18.21
C LYS A 181 15.27 -1.13 19.44
N ASP A 182 14.74 -1.32 20.65
CA ASP A 182 15.39 -0.91 21.89
C ASP A 182 16.58 -1.84 22.20
N PRO A 183 17.82 -1.33 22.23
CA PRO A 183 19.00 -2.13 22.54
C PRO A 183 18.90 -2.93 23.85
N ALA A 184 18.12 -2.45 24.83
CA ALA A 184 17.96 -3.10 26.13
C ALA A 184 17.12 -4.40 26.08
N GLU A 185 16.23 -4.55 25.10
CA GLU A 185 15.41 -5.77 24.94
C GLU A 185 16.09 -6.81 24.03
N ILE A 186 16.89 -6.37 23.04
CA ILE A 186 17.71 -7.25 22.18
C ILE A 186 18.72 -8.07 23.02
N ALA A 187 19.20 -7.50 24.13
CA ALA A 187 20.10 -8.18 25.06
C ALA A 187 19.40 -9.31 25.86
N LYS A 188 18.08 -9.25 26.03
CA LYS A 188 17.31 -10.25 26.79
C LYS A 188 16.88 -11.45 25.94
N THR A 189 16.72 -11.28 24.62
CA THR A 189 16.32 -12.37 23.70
C THR A 189 17.48 -13.26 23.26
N LYS A 190 18.74 -12.85 23.53
CA LYS A 190 19.95 -13.61 23.18
C LYS A 190 20.46 -14.57 24.27
N ASN A 191 19.87 -14.56 25.46
CA ASN A 191 20.18 -15.53 26.52
C ASN A 191 18.89 -16.29 26.90
N PRO A 192 18.59 -17.42 26.23
CA PRO A 192 17.70 -18.40 26.83
C PRO A 192 18.46 -19.06 27.99
N GLU A 193 17.96 -18.90 29.21
CA GLU A 193 18.27 -19.80 30.33
C GLU A 193 17.74 -21.21 30.06
#